data_AF-A0A1G8A5W3-F1
#
_entry.id   AF-A0A1G8A5W3-F1
#
_cell.length_a   1.000
_cell.length_b   1.000
_cell.length_c   1.000
_cell.angle_alpha   90.00
_cell.angle_beta   90.00
_cell.angle_gamma   90.00
#
_symmetry.space_group_name_H-M   'P 1'
#
loop_
_entity.id
_entity.type
_entity.pdbx_description
1 polymer ?
#
loop_
_entity_poly.entity_id
_entity_poly.type
_entity_poly.pdbx_seq_one_letter_code
_entity_poly.pdbx_strand_id
1 'polypeptide(L)' 'MKIRDRYDASVPSVVGPVSRQKAVFVEDAKFLRSQTDKPIKWALPGPMTMVDTLYDAHYKSLNKT' A
#
# COMPACT_ATOMS: atom_id res chain seq x y z
N MET A 1 10.22 13.96 8.29
CA MET A 1 11.05 13.61 7.12
C MET A 1 10.25 14.01 5.90
N LYS A 2 10.68 15.04 5.15
CA LYS A 2 9.84 15.71 4.16
C LYS A 2 9.94 15.04 2.79
N ILE A 3 8.82 14.55 2.27
CA ILE A 3 8.67 14.25 0.85
C ILE A 3 8.02 15.47 0.20
N ARG A 4 8.74 16.11 -0.73
CA ARG A 4 8.28 17.22 -1.60
C ARG A 4 7.38 18.25 -0.90
N ASP A 5 7.98 19.05 -0.03
CA ASP A 5 7.59 20.40 0.37
C ASP A 5 6.09 20.77 0.51
N ARG A 6 5.18 19.83 0.88
CA ARG A 6 3.79 20.18 1.20
C ARG A 6 3.06 19.44 2.32
N TYR A 7 3.60 18.39 2.95
CA TYR A 7 2.92 17.78 4.12
C TYR A 7 3.93 17.18 5.11
N ASP A 8 3.81 17.49 6.41
CA ASP A 8 4.34 16.63 7.48
C ASP A 8 3.43 15.40 7.57
N ALA A 9 3.61 14.47 6.64
CA ALA A 9 2.92 13.20 6.64
C ALA A 9 3.79 12.16 7.35
N SER A 10 3.25 11.53 8.39
CA SER A 10 3.86 10.34 8.99
C SER A 10 3.68 9.16 8.05
N VAL A 11 4.60 9.01 7.09
CA VAL A 11 4.59 7.93 6.10
C VAL A 11 5.43 6.73 6.55
N PRO A 12 5.02 5.49 6.24
CA PRO A 12 5.86 4.32 6.46
C PRO A 12 7.14 4.41 5.62
N SER A 13 8.25 3.86 6.13
CA SER A 13 9.54 3.82 5.44
C SER A 13 9.86 2.40 4.98
N VAL A 14 10.19 2.24 3.69
CA VAL A 14 10.68 0.98 3.13
C VAL A 14 12.19 0.91 3.36
N VAL A 15 12.60 0.04 4.28
CA VAL A 15 14.01 -0.12 4.70
C VAL A 15 14.67 -1.40 4.16
N GLY A 16 13.91 -2.24 3.45
CA GLY A 16 14.37 -3.52 2.93
C GLY A 16 13.49 -4.02 1.76
N PRO A 17 13.76 -5.22 1.22
CA PRO A 17 12.98 -5.77 0.13
C PRO A 17 11.51 -6.01 0.52
N VAL A 18 10.57 -5.43 -0.24
CA VAL A 18 9.14 -5.59 -0.04
C VAL A 18 8.68 -6.93 -0.61
N SER A 19 8.02 -7.74 0.23
CA SER A 19 7.38 -8.98 -0.16
C SER A 19 6.07 -9.19 0.60
N ARG A 20 5.11 -9.86 -0.03
CA ARG A 20 3.83 -10.19 0.61
C ARG A 20 3.97 -11.51 1.37
N GLN A 21 4.21 -11.44 2.68
CA GLN A 21 4.34 -12.63 3.52
C GLN A 21 3.02 -13.38 3.72
N LYS A 22 1.92 -12.64 3.91
CA LYS A 22 0.59 -13.19 4.21
C LYS A 22 -0.48 -12.41 3.46
N ALA A 23 -1.65 -13.02 3.29
CA ALA A 23 -2.82 -12.32 2.75
C ALA A 23 -3.30 -11.25 3.74
N VAL A 24 -3.57 -10.03 3.24
CA VAL A 24 -3.89 -8.86 4.09
C VAL A 24 -5.38 -8.74 4.37
N PHE A 25 -6.25 -8.95 3.37
CA PHE A 25 -7.69 -8.69 3.47
C PHE A 25 -8.59 -9.94 3.30
N VAL A 26 -7.99 -11.12 3.21
CA VAL A 26 -8.76 -12.34 2.91
C VAL A 26 -9.73 -12.71 4.04
N GLU A 27 -9.34 -12.53 5.30
CA GLU A 27 -10.24 -12.82 6.42
C GLU A 27 -11.40 -11.83 6.49
N ASP A 28 -11.15 -10.54 6.26
CA ASP A 28 -12.21 -9.53 6.21
C ASP A 28 -13.17 -9.76 5.02
N ALA A 29 -12.63 -10.17 3.87
CA ALA A 29 -13.44 -10.51 2.70
C ALA A 29 -14.33 -11.74 2.94
N LYS A 30 -13.84 -12.76 3.66
CA LYS A 30 -14.64 -13.92 4.07
C LYS A 30 -15.76 -13.51 5.03
N PHE A 31 -15.46 -12.66 6.01
CA PHE A 31 -16.47 -12.14 6.92
C PHE A 31 -17.54 -11.34 6.17
N LEU A 32 -17.16 -10.45 5.26
CA LEU A 32 -18.13 -9.69 4.46
C LEU A 32 -18.97 -10.60 3.56
N ARG A 33 -18.36 -11.63 2.96
CA ARG A 33 -19.09 -12.62 2.15
C ARG A 33 -20.13 -13.38 2.95
N SER A 34 -19.95 -13.60 4.25
CA SER A 34 -20.96 -14.27 5.08
C SER A 34 -22.20 -13.41 5.36
N GLN A 35 -22.13 -12.09 5.12
CA GLN A 35 -23.22 -11.15 5.45
C GLN A 35 -24.15 -10.87 4.26
N THR A 36 -23.82 -11.31 3.06
CA THR A 36 -24.62 -11.04 1.85
C THR A 36 -24.32 -12.09 0.79
N ASP A 37 -25.17 -12.23 -0.22
CA ASP A 37 -24.90 -12.99 -1.45
C ASP A 37 -24.66 -12.08 -2.68
N LYS A 38 -24.86 -10.76 -2.51
CA LYS A 38 -24.68 -9.78 -3.60
C LYS A 38 -23.20 -9.66 -4.03
N PRO A 39 -22.91 -9.17 -5.25
CA PRO A 39 -21.53 -8.87 -5.65
C PRO A 39 -20.85 -7.89 -4.68
N ILE A 40 -19.61 -8.21 -4.28
CA ILE A 40 -18.80 -7.40 -3.35
C ILE A 40 -17.74 -6.64 -4.16
N LYS A 41 -17.64 -5.32 -3.94
CA LYS A 41 -16.58 -4.48 -4.49
C LYS A 41 -15.49 -4.29 -3.44
N TRP A 42 -14.27 -4.75 -3.73
CA TRP A 42 -13.10 -4.56 -2.86
C TRP A 42 -12.04 -3.73 -3.59
N ALA A 43 -11.57 -2.64 -2.97
CA ALA A 43 -10.60 -1.73 -3.58
C ALA A 43 -9.21 -1.95 -2.97
N LEU A 44 -8.20 -2.05 -3.83
CA LEU A 44 -6.80 -2.07 -3.44
C LEU A 44 -6.10 -0.85 -4.05
N PRO A 45 -5.19 -0.20 -3.33
CA PRO A 45 -4.43 0.91 -3.90
C PRO A 45 -3.55 0.40 -5.04
N GLY A 46 -3.46 1.17 -6.13
CA GLY A 46 -2.56 0.87 -7.23
C GLY A 46 -1.09 1.11 -6.85
N PRO A 47 -0.11 0.52 -7.56
CA PRO A 47 1.31 0.62 -7.22
C PRO A 47 1.84 2.05 -7.12
N MET A 48 1.44 2.93 -8.06
CA MET A 48 1.85 4.35 -8.06
C MET A 48 1.40 5.07 -6.79
N THR A 49 0.14 4.91 -6.40
CA THR A 49 -0.42 5.52 -5.19
C THR A 49 0.23 4.97 -3.92
N MET A 50 0.65 3.69 -3.91
CA MET A 50 1.38 3.10 -2.79
C MET A 50 2.76 3.74 -2.61
N VAL A 51 3.50 3.98 -3.70
CA VAL A 51 4.83 4.60 -3.62
C VAL A 51 4.75 6.08 -3.22
N ASP A 52 3.73 6.81 -3.68
CA ASP A 52 3.52 8.22 -3.31
C ASP A 52 3.16 8.42 -1.81
N THR A 53 2.82 7.35 -1.11
CA THR A 53 2.42 7.37 0.31
C THR A 53 3.46 6.75 1.26
N LEU A 54 4.68 6.48 0.78
CA LEU A 54 5.79 5.92 1.56
C LEU A 54 7.11 6.64 1.30
N TYR A 55 8.05 6.52 2.24
CA TYR A 55 9.44 6.91 2.04
C TYR A 55 10.27 5.69 1.62
N ASP A 56 10.91 5.75 0.45
CA ASP A 56 11.81 4.70 -0.03
C ASP A 56 13.26 4.96 0.43
N ALA A 57 13.70 4.22 1.45
CA ALA A 57 15.08 4.27 1.96
C ALA A 57 15.97 3.16 1.35
N HIS A 58 15.39 2.17 0.69
CA HIS A 58 16.05 0.91 0.31
C HIS A 58 16.30 0.79 -1.18
N TYR A 59 15.28 1.01 -2.01
CA TYR A 59 15.36 0.77 -3.44
C TYR A 59 16.02 1.94 -4.19
N LYS A 60 15.97 3.16 -3.63
CA LYS A 60 16.60 4.38 -4.19
C LYS A 60 16.42 4.48 -5.70
N SER A 61 15.20 4.21 -6.18
CA SER A 61 14.92 3.89 -7.59
C SER A 61 15.57 4.88 -8.55
N LEU A 62 16.59 4.39 -9.26
CA LEU A 62 16.98 4.83 -10.59
C LEU A 62 15.77 4.68 -11.53
N ASN A 63 14.98 5.74 -11.66
CA ASN A 63 14.18 5.97 -12.86
C ASN A 63 14.31 7.45 -13.22
N LYS A 64 15.48 7.76 -13.81
CA LYS A 64 15.52 8.62 -14.99
C LYS A 64 14.60 7.97 -16.03
N THR A 65 13.49 8.62 -16.30
CA THR A 65 12.95 8.66 -17.66
C THR A 65 13.24 10.05 -18.19
#